data_AF-A0A6V7QCD7-F1
#
_entry.id   AF-A0A6V7QCD7-F1
#
_cell.length_a   1.000
_cell.length_b   1.000
_cell.length_c   1.000
_cell.angle_alpha   90.00
_cell.angle_beta   90.00
_cell.angle_gamma   90.00
#
_symmetry.space_group_name_H-M   'P 1'
#
loop_
_entity.id
_entity.type
_entity.pdbx_description
1 polymer ?
#
loop_
_entity_poly.entity_id
_entity_poly.type
_entity_poly.pdbx_seq_one_letter_code
_entity_poly.pdbx_strand_id
1 'polypeptide(L)'
;MSLQLDSWFDPRNRGVNKEAREVNSLIRSALIGTDIQLFNLTYLSEFRADAHPAIWLGKKDAVAIWGQDCMHWCLPGLPDTWVDILVARIMHYFQQGKHRKN
;
A
#
# COMPACT_ATOMS: atom_id res chain seq x y z
N MET A 1 -15.38 -6.52 9.14
CA MET A 1 -14.49 -5.41 8.75
C MET A 1 -13.78 -5.68 7.43
N SER A 2 -13.09 -6.82 7.25
CA SER A 2 -12.45 -7.23 5.99
C SER A 2 -13.40 -7.26 4.77
N LEU A 3 -14.60 -7.84 4.92
CA LEU A 3 -15.60 -7.91 3.84
C LEU A 3 -16.04 -6.54 3.31
N GLN A 4 -16.12 -5.54 4.20
CA GLN A 4 -16.49 -4.18 3.81
C GLN A 4 -15.35 -3.49 3.06
N LEU A 5 -14.09 -3.73 3.50
CA LEU A 5 -12.93 -3.24 2.78
C LEU A 5 -12.87 -3.83 1.37
N ASP A 6 -13.04 -5.14 1.24
CA ASP A 6 -13.06 -5.78 -0.07
C ASP A 6 -14.18 -5.24 -0.94
N SER A 7 -15.37 -4.98 -0.37
CA SER A 7 -16.44 -4.34 -1.12
C SER A 7 -16.08 -2.95 -1.65
N TRP A 8 -15.31 -2.15 -0.90
CA TRP A 8 -14.93 -0.79 -1.31
C TRP A 8 -13.86 -0.76 -2.39
N PHE A 9 -12.85 -1.63 -2.28
CA PHE A 9 -11.69 -1.60 -3.16
C PHE A 9 -11.78 -2.61 -4.32
N ASP A 10 -12.76 -3.53 -4.33
CA ASP A 10 -13.00 -4.43 -5.47
C ASP A 10 -13.29 -3.63 -6.75
N PRO A 11 -12.48 -3.81 -7.82
CA PRO A 11 -12.67 -3.11 -9.09
C PRO A 11 -14.06 -3.28 -9.70
N ARG A 12 -14.74 -4.40 -9.44
CA ARG A 12 -16.09 -4.69 -9.93
C ARG A 12 -17.13 -3.73 -9.36
N ASN A 13 -16.90 -3.23 -8.15
CA ASN A 13 -17.84 -2.36 -7.44
C ASN A 13 -17.67 -0.88 -7.79
N ARG A 14 -16.67 -0.54 -8.63
CA ARG A 14 -16.32 0.84 -9.02
C ARG A 14 -16.16 1.79 -7.83
N GLY A 15 -15.71 1.26 -6.68
CA GLY A 15 -15.48 2.03 -5.48
C GLY A 15 -14.20 2.86 -5.54
N VAL A 16 -13.81 3.40 -4.40
CA VAL A 16 -12.63 4.27 -4.27
C VAL A 16 -11.34 3.49 -4.56
N ASN A 17 -10.37 4.15 -5.19
CA ASN A 17 -9.02 3.61 -5.44
C ASN A 17 -9.00 2.25 -6.17
N LYS A 18 -10.04 1.91 -6.94
CA LYS A 18 -10.09 0.68 -7.74
C LYS A 18 -8.93 0.57 -8.71
N GLU A 19 -8.45 1.70 -9.23
CA GLU A 19 -7.35 1.80 -10.19
C GLU A 19 -6.08 1.19 -9.59
N ALA A 20 -5.87 1.33 -8.27
CA ALA A 20 -4.74 0.72 -7.58
C ALA A 20 -4.82 -0.81 -7.63
N ARG A 21 -6.00 -1.41 -7.39
CA ARG A 21 -6.18 -2.88 -7.49
C ARG A 21 -6.10 -3.37 -8.94
N GLU A 22 -6.57 -2.59 -9.92
CA GLU A 22 -6.42 -2.89 -11.34
C GLU A 22 -4.94 -2.92 -11.76
N VAL A 23 -4.17 -1.89 -11.42
CA VAL A 23 -2.72 -1.82 -11.67
C VAL A 23 -1.99 -2.94 -10.95
N ASN A 24 -2.36 -3.27 -9.71
CA ASN A 24 -1.78 -4.40 -8.99
C ASN A 24 -2.00 -5.74 -9.70
N SER A 25 -3.16 -5.93 -10.35
CA SER A 25 -3.41 -7.12 -11.15
C SER A 25 -2.47 -7.19 -12.35
N LEU A 26 -2.22 -6.07 -13.02
CA LEU A 26 -1.29 -5.99 -14.15
C LEU A 26 0.15 -6.25 -13.70
N ILE A 27 0.58 -5.67 -12.57
CA ILE A 27 1.90 -5.91 -11.98
C ILE A 27 2.07 -7.40 -11.69
N ARG A 28 1.10 -8.06 -11.05
CA ARG A 28 1.16 -9.50 -10.78
C ARG A 28 1.37 -10.32 -12.04
N SER A 29 0.62 -10.03 -13.10
CA SER A 29 0.75 -10.71 -14.39
C SER A 29 2.14 -10.47 -15.01
N ALA A 30 2.65 -9.24 -14.93
CA ALA A 30 3.96 -8.88 -15.47
C ALA A 30 5.13 -9.56 -14.74
N LEU A 31 4.95 -9.94 -13.47
CA LEU A 31 5.99 -10.60 -12.67
C LEU A 31 6.04 -12.13 -12.88
N ILE A 32 5.07 -12.73 -13.57
CA ILE A 32 5.06 -14.18 -13.85
C ILE A 32 6.30 -14.56 -14.66
N GLY A 33 7.04 -15.56 -14.19
CA GLY A 33 8.27 -16.03 -14.83
C GLY A 33 9.52 -15.19 -14.52
N THR A 34 9.41 -14.18 -13.64
CA THR A 34 10.55 -13.42 -13.14
C THR A 34 10.95 -13.89 -11.73
N ASP A 35 12.19 -13.60 -11.33
CA ASP A 35 12.66 -13.82 -9.95
C ASP A 35 12.27 -12.67 -9.00
N ILE A 36 11.54 -11.67 -9.49
CA ILE A 36 11.14 -10.50 -8.70
C ILE A 36 10.01 -10.91 -7.74
N GLN A 37 10.23 -10.65 -6.46
CA GLN A 37 9.24 -10.93 -5.42
C GLN A 37 8.39 -9.69 -5.15
N LEU A 38 7.08 -9.84 -5.32
CA LEU A 38 6.14 -8.78 -5.03
C LEU A 38 6.07 -8.49 -3.53
N PHE A 39 6.42 -7.26 -3.14
CA PHE A 39 6.19 -6.75 -1.79
C PHE A 39 4.78 -6.16 -1.68
N ASN A 40 3.79 -7.03 -1.44
CA ASN A 40 2.38 -6.66 -1.43
C ASN A 40 1.95 -6.04 -0.10
N LEU A 41 1.88 -4.71 -0.04
CA LEU A 41 1.40 -3.94 1.12
C LEU A 41 -0.02 -3.39 0.94
N THR A 42 -0.66 -3.62 -0.21
CA THR A 42 -1.93 -2.97 -0.56
C THR A 42 -3.02 -3.21 0.48
N TYR A 43 -3.26 -4.47 0.86
CA TYR A 43 -4.33 -4.80 1.78
C TYR A 43 -4.15 -4.17 3.17
N LEU A 44 -2.91 -4.12 3.66
CA LEU A 44 -2.57 -3.42 4.90
C LEU A 44 -2.87 -1.92 4.79
N SER A 45 -2.42 -1.30 3.69
CA SER A 45 -2.55 0.14 3.45
C SER A 45 -3.99 0.59 3.24
N GLU A 46 -4.85 -0.25 2.66
CA GLU A 46 -6.28 0.05 2.44
C GLU A 46 -7.05 0.25 3.75
N PHE A 47 -6.63 -0.36 4.86
CA PHE A 47 -7.21 -0.09 6.18
C PHE A 47 -6.86 1.28 6.75
N ARG A 48 -5.91 2.00 6.14
CA ARG A 48 -5.25 3.15 6.77
C ARG A 48 -5.64 4.49 6.15
N ALA A 49 -6.91 4.66 5.79
CA ALA A 49 -7.44 5.93 5.31
C ALA A 49 -7.20 7.10 6.30
N ASP A 50 -6.99 6.80 7.59
CA ASP A 50 -6.64 7.75 8.66
C ASP A 50 -5.21 8.31 8.55
N ALA A 51 -4.31 7.65 7.83
CA ALA A 51 -2.90 8.02 7.75
C ALA A 51 -2.60 9.06 6.66
N HIS A 52 -3.63 9.58 5.98
CA HIS A 52 -3.49 10.62 4.96
C HIS A 52 -3.46 12.03 5.58
N PRO A 53 -2.72 12.98 4.96
CA PRO A 53 -2.65 14.36 5.44
C PRO A 53 -3.97 15.14 5.44
N ALA A 54 -4.93 14.75 4.59
CA ALA A 54 -6.21 15.44 4.44
C ALA A 54 -6.03 16.97 4.31
N ILE A 55 -6.58 17.76 5.25
CA ILE A 55 -6.59 19.23 5.21
C ILE A 55 -5.25 19.82 5.69
N TRP A 56 -4.43 19.03 6.38
CA TRP A 56 -3.33 19.56 7.20
C TRP A 56 -2.10 20.01 6.41
N LEU A 57 -2.03 19.72 5.10
CA LEU A 57 -0.91 20.11 4.22
C LEU A 57 -1.13 21.40 3.39
N GLY A 58 -2.28 22.07 3.49
CA GLY A 58 -2.54 23.27 2.68
C GLY A 58 -3.56 24.20 3.29
N LYS A 59 -3.33 25.52 3.15
CA LYS A 59 -4.28 26.59 3.50
C LYS A 59 -5.70 26.17 3.14
N LYS A 60 -6.68 26.42 4.01
CA LYS A 60 -8.09 26.03 3.82
C LYS A 60 -8.62 26.30 2.40
N ASP A 61 -8.11 27.35 1.77
CA ASP A 61 -8.44 27.75 0.39
C ASP A 61 -7.95 26.75 -0.67
N ALA A 62 -6.80 26.11 -0.47
CA ALA A 62 -6.25 25.11 -1.40
C ALA A 62 -7.09 23.82 -1.41
N VAL A 63 -7.61 23.39 -0.25
CA VAL A 63 -8.51 22.23 -0.17
C VAL A 63 -9.82 22.49 -0.89
N ALA A 64 -10.36 23.71 -0.80
CA ALA A 64 -11.59 24.08 -1.48
C ALA A 64 -11.45 24.08 -3.01
N ILE A 65 -10.23 24.34 -3.52
CA ILE A 65 -9.94 24.42 -4.96
C ILE A 65 -9.46 23.06 -5.51
N TRP A 66 -8.60 22.35 -4.78
CA TRP A 66 -7.86 21.18 -5.26
C TRP A 66 -8.26 19.86 -4.59
N GLY A 67 -9.15 19.90 -3.60
CA GLY A 67 -9.56 18.72 -2.84
C GLY A 67 -8.58 18.33 -1.72
N GLN A 68 -8.90 17.22 -1.04
CA GLN A 68 -8.05 16.64 0.01
C GLN A 68 -6.92 15.82 -0.63
N ASP A 69 -5.74 15.85 -0.02
CA ASP A 69 -4.66 14.94 -0.40
C ASP A 69 -4.92 13.54 0.18
N CYS A 70 -5.37 12.63 -0.69
CA CYS A 70 -5.60 11.22 -0.38
C CYS A 70 -4.55 10.29 -1.02
N MET A 71 -3.47 10.83 -1.58
CA MET A 71 -2.42 10.04 -2.25
C MET A 71 -1.14 9.95 -1.42
N HIS A 72 -0.83 11.00 -0.66
CA HIS A 72 0.33 11.02 0.22
C HIS A 72 -0.01 10.52 1.62
N TRP A 73 1.02 10.28 2.41
CA TRP A 73 0.91 9.77 3.77
C TRP A 73 1.58 10.73 4.74
N CYS A 74 0.99 10.90 5.92
CA CYS A 74 1.65 11.61 7.01
C CYS A 74 2.91 10.88 7.47
N LEU A 75 3.88 11.66 7.96
CA LEU A 75 5.06 11.17 8.67
C LEU A 75 5.13 11.81 10.07
N PRO A 76 5.38 11.02 11.13
CA PRO A 76 5.46 9.56 11.13
C PRO A 76 4.11 8.90 10.81
N GLY A 77 4.10 7.71 10.21
CA GLY A 77 2.86 7.08 9.75
C GLY A 77 3.01 5.76 8.99
N LEU A 78 2.09 5.53 8.05
CA LEU A 78 2.03 4.28 7.29
C LEU A 78 3.34 3.91 6.55
N PRO A 79 4.09 4.87 5.96
CA PRO A 79 5.36 4.55 5.32
C PRO A 79 6.40 3.93 6.28
N ASP A 80 6.40 4.30 7.56
CA ASP A 80 7.32 3.73 8.54
C ASP A 80 7.03 2.24 8.75
N THR A 81 5.74 1.86 8.82
CA THR A 81 5.32 0.45 8.89
C THR A 81 5.76 -0.34 7.65
N TRP A 82 5.74 0.27 6.46
CA TRP A 82 6.24 -0.38 5.25
C TRP A 82 7.73 -0.69 5.33
N VAL A 83 8.52 0.25 5.87
CA VAL A 83 9.96 0.08 6.09
C VAL A 83 10.22 -1.03 7.10
N ASP A 84 9.48 -1.07 8.21
CA ASP A 84 9.64 -2.11 9.23
C ASP A 84 9.38 -3.52 8.68
N ILE A 85 8.29 -3.69 7.92
CA ILE A 85 7.95 -4.97 7.27
C ILE A 85 9.02 -5.34 6.23
N LEU A 86 9.53 -4.37 5.46
CA LEU A 86 10.57 -4.60 4.47
C LEU A 86 11.86 -5.08 5.14
N VAL A 87 12.28 -4.42 6.22
CA VAL A 87 13.46 -4.82 6.99
C VAL A 87 13.29 -6.23 7.54
N ALA A 88 12.13 -6.56 8.13
CA ALA A 88 11.83 -7.90 8.61
C ALA A 88 11.92 -8.95 7.49
N ARG A 89 11.41 -8.64 6.29
CA ARG A 89 11.49 -9.52 5.11
C ARG A 89 12.92 -9.75 4.67
N ILE A 90 13.72 -8.69 4.56
CA ILE A 90 15.14 -8.76 4.19
C ILE A 90 15.92 -9.61 5.20
N MET A 91 15.71 -9.38 6.50
CA MET A 91 16.38 -10.15 7.56
C MET A 91 16.01 -11.64 7.50
N HIS A 92 14.72 -11.95 7.27
CA HIS A 92 14.28 -13.33 7.10
C HIS A 92 14.99 -14.02 5.92
N TYR A 93 15.14 -13.33 4.79
CA TYR A 93 15.89 -13.87 3.64
C TYR A 93 17.34 -14.21 3.98
N PHE A 94 18.04 -13.33 4.70
CA PHE A 94 19.42 -13.59 5.10
C PHE A 94 19.54 -14.77 6.09
N GLN A 95 18.57 -14.95 6.98
CA GLN A 95 18.56 -16.08 7.92
C GLN A 95 18.31 -17.41 7.21
N GLN A 96 17.37 -17.45 6.25
CA GLN A 96 17.11 -18.63 5.42
C GLN A 96 18.34 -19.02 4.59
N GLY A 97 19.07 -18.04 4.04
CA GLY A 97 20.32 -18.27 3.32
C GLY A 97 21.45 -18.85 4.19
N LYS A 98 21.46 -18.56 5.50
CA LYS A 98 22.38 -19.20 6.46
C LYS A 98 21.96 -20.64 6.77
N HIS A 99 20.67 -20.91 6.94
CA HIS A 99 20.16 -22.27 7.19
C HIS A 99 20.38 -23.23 6.00
N ARG A 100 20.34 -22.73 4.77
CA ARG A 100 20.52 -23.55 3.56
C ARG A 100 21.98 -23.92 3.24
N LYS A 101 22.94 -23.40 4.01
CA LYS A 101 24.39 -23.68 3.87
C LYS A 101 24.95 -24.61 4.95
N ASN A 102 24.10 -25.09 5.87
CA ASN A 102 24.44 -26.10 6.88
C ASN A 102 23.85 -27.46 6.49
#